data_AF-A0AAE1XBI4-F1
#
_entry.id   AF-A0AAE1XBI4-F1
#
_cell.length_a   1.000
_cell.length_b   1.000
_cell.length_c   1.000
_cell.angle_alpha   90.00
_cell.angle_beta   90.00
_cell.angle_gamma   90.00
#
_symmetry.space_group_name_H-M   'P 1'
#
loop_
_entity.id
_entity.type
_entity.pdbx_description
1 polymer ?
#
loop_
_entity_poly.entity_id
_entity_poly.type
_entity_poly.pdbx_seq_one_letter_code
_entity_poly.pdbx_strand_id
1 'polypeptide(L)'
;MSYSSEEETDISDSELDEYVDRCYEQLKDGIRKVKFSDEVYRCPYCPGKKKLVYALKDLLQHASDVGKGSQNRDIKHKGKHLGLVRYIKNDLAQQILMLKSSRLKSDLAERGFDPVRVRLLSTGGYAVVEFKKDWSGFYMALMFEKEFEVDRHGKKDYCEAPHLADELYGWVARDDDYDLKGPLGEYLQKNGDLKTISDLVVDEKRKTGLLIANLSNTIQELRTRVDELESNYCKPPAAVIQKDEMQ
;
A
#
# COMPACT_ATOMS: atom_id res chain seq x y z
N MET A 1 -42.85 6.02 6.35
CA MET A 1 -43.05 5.55 4.96
C MET A 1 -42.52 6.63 4.04
N SER A 2 -41.48 6.35 3.25
CA SER A 2 -41.01 7.25 2.20
C SER A 2 -41.27 6.54 0.88
N TYR A 3 -42.34 6.95 0.21
CA TYR A 3 -42.75 6.47 -1.10
C TYR A 3 -41.92 7.26 -2.13
N SER A 4 -40.75 6.73 -2.48
CA SER A 4 -40.01 7.23 -3.65
C SER A 4 -40.69 6.63 -4.88
N SER A 5 -41.61 7.42 -5.44
CA SER A 5 -42.32 7.12 -6.69
C SER A 5 -41.32 7.20 -7.85
N GLU A 6 -40.56 6.14 -8.05
CA GLU A 6 -39.84 5.93 -9.32
C GLU A 6 -40.91 5.56 -10.36
N GLU A 7 -41.13 6.43 -11.34
CA GLU A 7 -42.10 6.21 -12.41
C GLU A 7 -41.88 4.84 -13.10
N GLU A 8 -42.97 4.11 -13.30
CA GLU A 8 -43.04 2.77 -13.92
C GLU A 8 -42.79 2.86 -15.44
N THR A 9 -41.62 3.31 -15.85
CA THR A 9 -41.15 3.19 -17.24
C THR A 9 -40.60 1.79 -17.49
N ASP A 10 -41.15 1.06 -18.45
CA ASP A 10 -40.64 -0.26 -18.84
C ASP A 10 -39.23 -0.09 -19.41
N ILE A 11 -38.23 -0.66 -18.73
CA ILE A 11 -36.83 -0.66 -19.20
C ILE A 11 -36.65 -1.86 -20.11
N SER A 12 -36.17 -1.63 -21.33
CA SER A 12 -35.81 -2.68 -22.27
C SER A 12 -34.49 -3.36 -21.90
N ASP A 13 -34.24 -4.58 -22.38
CA ASP A 13 -32.96 -5.28 -22.18
C ASP A 13 -31.76 -4.48 -22.73
N SER A 14 -31.97 -3.63 -23.76
CA SER A 14 -30.95 -2.73 -24.32
C SER A 14 -30.56 -1.56 -23.42
N GLU A 15 -31.44 -1.15 -22.50
CA GLU A 15 -31.20 -0.03 -21.57
C GLU A 15 -30.75 -0.50 -20.18
N LEU A 16 -30.65 -1.82 -19.98
CA LEU A 16 -30.30 -2.43 -18.71
C LEU A 16 -28.90 -2.02 -18.25
N ASP A 17 -27.91 -2.02 -19.15
CA ASP A 17 -26.53 -1.68 -18.79
C ASP A 17 -26.40 -0.21 -18.36
N GLU A 18 -27.04 0.72 -19.07
CA GLU A 18 -27.08 2.13 -18.65
C GLU A 18 -27.79 2.30 -17.30
N TYR A 19 -28.86 1.55 -17.07
CA TYR A 19 -29.57 1.56 -15.79
C TYR A 19 -28.73 0.99 -14.64
N VAL A 20 -27.95 -0.07 -14.90
CA VAL A 20 -26.97 -0.64 -13.96
C VAL A 20 -25.94 0.41 -13.57
N ASP A 21 -25.43 1.16 -14.54
CA ASP A 21 -24.43 2.21 -14.30
C ASP A 21 -24.98 3.36 -13.46
N ARG A 22 -26.22 3.79 -13.73
CA ARG A 22 -26.90 4.76 -12.85
C ARG A 22 -27.04 4.24 -11.43
N CYS A 23 -27.42 2.97 -11.25
CA CYS A 23 -27.54 2.37 -9.93
C CYS A 23 -26.20 2.28 -9.20
N TYR A 24 -25.12 1.96 -9.94
CA TYR A 24 -23.75 1.91 -9.42
C TYR A 24 -23.28 3.29 -8.94
N GLU A 25 -23.47 4.34 -9.73
CA GLU A 25 -23.07 5.70 -9.34
C GLU A 25 -23.86 6.20 -8.12
N GLN A 26 -25.17 5.90 -8.02
CA GLN A 26 -25.94 6.21 -6.81
C GLN A 26 -25.36 5.57 -5.53
N LEU A 27 -24.74 4.39 -5.63
CA LEU A 27 -24.10 3.73 -4.50
C LEU A 27 -22.76 4.40 -4.15
N LYS A 28 -22.00 4.84 -5.15
CA LYS A 28 -20.74 5.58 -4.96
C LYS A 28 -20.97 6.94 -4.29
N ASP A 29 -22.01 7.65 -4.69
CA ASP A 29 -22.37 8.95 -4.13
C ASP A 29 -22.95 8.84 -2.70
N GLY A 30 -23.11 7.62 -2.17
CA GLY A 30 -23.63 7.37 -0.84
C GLY A 30 -25.14 7.62 -0.69
N ILE A 31 -25.85 7.83 -1.80
CA ILE A 31 -27.32 8.01 -1.82
C ILE A 31 -28.01 6.79 -1.20
N ARG A 32 -27.44 5.59 -1.40
CA ARG A 32 -27.92 4.34 -0.79
C ARG A 32 -26.82 3.72 0.07
N LYS A 33 -27.08 3.62 1.39
CA LYS A 33 -26.12 3.08 2.36
C LYS A 33 -26.07 1.55 2.32
N VAL A 34 -24.91 1.00 1.95
CA VAL A 34 -24.64 -0.45 1.92
C VAL A 34 -23.93 -0.93 3.19
N LYS A 35 -22.93 -0.17 3.66
CA LYS A 35 -22.12 -0.46 4.86
C LYS A 35 -22.74 0.19 6.10
N PHE A 36 -23.00 -0.60 7.14
CA PHE A 36 -23.58 -0.12 8.42
C PHE A 36 -22.57 -0.16 9.56
N SER A 37 -21.71 -1.19 9.60
CA SER A 37 -20.49 -1.24 10.42
C SER A 37 -19.36 -1.86 9.59
N ASP A 38 -18.19 -2.14 10.17
CA ASP A 38 -17.06 -2.74 9.44
C ASP A 38 -17.33 -4.14 8.90
N GLU A 39 -18.26 -4.87 9.52
CA GLU A 39 -18.58 -6.25 9.16
C GLU A 39 -20.06 -6.44 8.79
N VAL A 40 -20.87 -5.41 9.00
CA VAL A 40 -22.33 -5.46 8.81
C VAL A 40 -22.70 -4.72 7.52
N TYR A 41 -23.12 -5.51 6.53
CA TYR A 41 -23.59 -5.02 5.24
C TYR A 41 -25.06 -5.35 5.01
N ARG A 42 -25.76 -4.53 4.21
CA ARG A 42 -27.16 -4.76 3.84
C ARG A 42 -27.39 -4.45 2.37
N CYS A 43 -28.32 -5.16 1.76
CA CYS A 43 -28.82 -4.83 0.43
C CYS A 43 -29.77 -3.62 0.53
N PRO A 44 -29.47 -2.48 -0.11
CA PRO A 44 -30.34 -1.29 -0.08
C PRO A 44 -31.65 -1.48 -0.87
N TYR A 45 -31.73 -2.53 -1.70
CA TYR A 45 -32.87 -2.79 -2.59
C TYR A 45 -33.85 -3.84 -2.04
N CYS A 46 -33.55 -4.45 -0.90
CA CYS A 46 -34.34 -5.53 -0.29
C CYS A 46 -34.76 -5.18 1.16
N PRO A 47 -35.60 -4.16 1.39
CA PRO A 47 -35.94 -3.68 2.74
C PRO A 47 -36.90 -4.61 3.54
N GLY A 48 -37.59 -5.56 2.88
CA GLY A 48 -38.71 -6.31 3.47
C GLY A 48 -38.42 -7.72 4.02
N LYS A 49 -37.32 -8.37 3.62
CA LYS A 49 -36.99 -9.73 4.12
C LYS A 49 -36.11 -9.62 5.36
N LYS A 50 -36.75 -9.31 6.51
CA LYS A 50 -36.23 -9.32 7.90
C LYS A 50 -34.71 -9.05 8.04
N LYS A 51 -34.27 -7.78 7.99
CA LYS A 51 -32.96 -7.28 8.46
C LYS A 51 -31.79 -8.28 8.35
N LEU A 52 -31.62 -8.95 7.20
CA LEU A 52 -30.46 -9.82 6.98
C LEU A 52 -29.22 -8.93 6.95
N VAL A 53 -28.46 -9.01 8.04
CA VAL A 53 -27.10 -8.51 8.13
C VAL A 53 -26.24 -9.55 7.43
N TYR A 54 -25.52 -9.12 6.42
CA TYR A 54 -24.65 -9.99 5.63
C TYR A 54 -23.19 -9.70 5.96
N ALA A 55 -22.35 -10.73 5.96
CA ALA A 55 -20.94 -10.54 5.68
C ALA A 55 -20.79 -10.09 4.21
N LEU A 56 -19.68 -9.43 3.85
CA LEU A 56 -19.48 -8.90 2.49
C LEU A 56 -19.65 -9.99 1.41
N LYS A 57 -19.13 -11.19 1.67
CA LYS A 57 -19.23 -12.35 0.76
C LYS A 57 -20.69 -12.77 0.55
N ASP A 58 -21.48 -12.81 1.62
CA ASP A 58 -22.89 -13.21 1.55
C ASP A 58 -23.74 -12.14 0.84
N LEU A 59 -23.41 -10.85 1.04
CA LEU A 59 -24.07 -9.77 0.32
C LEU A 59 -23.78 -9.83 -1.18
N LEU A 60 -22.51 -10.10 -1.54
CA LEU A 60 -22.12 -10.26 -2.94
C LEU A 60 -22.83 -11.45 -3.59
N GLN A 61 -22.93 -12.57 -2.86
CA GLN A 61 -23.63 -13.76 -3.32
C GLN A 61 -25.11 -13.48 -3.52
N HIS A 62 -25.78 -12.89 -2.52
CA HIS A 62 -27.17 -12.45 -2.61
C HIS A 62 -27.42 -11.54 -3.82
N ALA A 63 -26.60 -10.51 -4.01
CA ALA A 63 -26.76 -9.57 -5.11
C ALA A 63 -26.54 -10.25 -6.48
N SER A 64 -25.57 -11.16 -6.56
CA SER A 64 -25.30 -11.94 -7.77
C SER A 64 -26.45 -12.88 -8.12
N ASP A 65 -27.04 -13.56 -7.14
CA ASP A 65 -28.14 -14.49 -7.34
C ASP A 65 -29.41 -13.79 -7.81
N VAL A 66 -29.70 -12.60 -7.25
CA VAL A 66 -30.83 -11.77 -7.71
C VAL A 66 -30.56 -11.22 -9.11
N GLY A 67 -29.34 -10.76 -9.38
CA GLY A 67 -28.95 -10.24 -10.70
C GLY A 67 -28.97 -11.28 -11.83
N LYS A 68 -28.83 -12.57 -11.49
CA LYS A 68 -28.90 -13.70 -12.45
C LYS A 68 -30.29 -14.35 -12.55
N GLY A 69 -31.28 -13.88 -11.78
CA GLY A 69 -32.62 -14.47 -11.73
C GLY A 69 -33.35 -14.55 -13.10
N SER A 70 -34.33 -15.45 -13.20
CA SER A 70 -35.12 -15.74 -14.41
C SER A 70 -35.75 -14.50 -15.08
N GLN A 71 -35.88 -14.57 -16.42
CA GLN A 71 -36.25 -13.49 -17.36
C GLN A 71 -37.69 -12.92 -17.24
N ASN A 72 -38.36 -13.03 -16.10
CA ASN A 72 -39.73 -12.55 -15.91
C ASN A 72 -39.96 -11.82 -14.56
N ARG A 73 -38.89 -11.37 -13.90
CA ARG A 73 -38.98 -10.50 -12.73
C ARG A 73 -38.33 -9.16 -13.03
N ASP A 74 -39.11 -8.08 -12.87
CA ASP A 74 -38.73 -6.68 -12.79
C ASP A 74 -37.27 -6.38 -13.18
N ILE A 75 -37.05 -6.01 -14.45
CA ILE A 75 -35.75 -5.68 -15.05
C ILE A 75 -35.04 -4.59 -14.23
N LYS A 76 -35.78 -3.65 -13.62
CA LYS A 76 -35.21 -2.63 -12.72
C LYS A 76 -34.67 -3.29 -11.45
N HIS A 77 -35.39 -4.21 -10.84
CA HIS A 77 -34.92 -4.92 -9.66
C HIS A 77 -33.62 -5.70 -9.93
N LYS A 78 -33.52 -6.31 -11.11
CA LYS A 78 -32.30 -6.98 -11.59
C LYS A 78 -31.15 -5.98 -11.76
N GLY A 79 -31.37 -4.88 -12.47
CA GLY A 79 -30.37 -3.84 -12.71
C GLY A 79 -29.83 -3.22 -11.42
N LYS A 80 -30.70 -2.95 -10.44
CA LYS A 80 -30.31 -2.49 -9.10
C LYS A 80 -29.28 -3.43 -8.44
N HIS A 81 -29.51 -4.74 -8.49
CA HIS A 81 -28.61 -5.73 -7.89
C HIS A 81 -27.32 -5.93 -8.69
N LEU A 82 -27.36 -5.84 -10.02
CA LEU A 82 -26.16 -5.84 -10.86
C LEU A 82 -25.28 -4.61 -10.56
N GLY A 83 -25.87 -3.42 -10.37
CA GLY A 83 -25.17 -2.22 -9.93
C GLY A 83 -24.51 -2.41 -8.55
N LEU A 84 -25.22 -3.07 -7.62
CA LEU A 84 -24.67 -3.44 -6.32
C LEU A 84 -23.48 -4.40 -6.41
N VAL A 85 -23.54 -5.41 -7.28
CA VAL A 85 -22.41 -6.33 -7.53
C VAL A 85 -21.19 -5.55 -8.01
N ARG A 86 -21.38 -4.63 -8.97
CA ARG A 86 -20.30 -3.77 -9.50
C ARG A 86 -19.68 -2.92 -8.40
N TYR A 87 -20.51 -2.27 -7.58
CA TYR A 87 -20.07 -1.45 -6.45
C TYR A 87 -19.30 -2.26 -5.39
N ILE A 88 -19.79 -3.46 -5.05
CA ILE A 88 -19.13 -4.31 -4.06
C ILE A 88 -17.73 -4.72 -4.52
N LYS A 89 -17.61 -5.14 -5.79
CA LYS A 89 -16.35 -5.66 -6.35
C LYS A 89 -15.30 -4.57 -6.54
N ASN A 90 -15.70 -3.38 -6.98
CA ASN A 90 -14.77 -2.35 -7.40
C ASN A 90 -14.42 -1.39 -6.27
N ASP A 91 -15.42 -0.86 -5.56
CA ASP A 91 -15.22 0.22 -4.60
C ASP A 91 -15.21 -0.31 -3.17
N LEU A 92 -16.26 -1.05 -2.79
CA LEU A 92 -16.43 -1.43 -1.39
C LEU A 92 -15.33 -2.38 -0.91
N ALA A 93 -14.97 -3.38 -1.71
CA ALA A 93 -13.87 -4.29 -1.40
C ALA A 93 -12.54 -3.55 -1.24
N GLN A 94 -12.25 -2.58 -2.11
CA GLN A 94 -11.04 -1.78 -2.05
C GLN A 94 -11.01 -0.87 -0.83
N GLN A 95 -12.13 -0.21 -0.51
CA GLN A 95 -12.26 0.61 0.70
C GLN A 95 -12.05 -0.22 1.97
N ILE A 96 -12.62 -1.42 2.04
CA ILE A 96 -12.42 -2.34 3.17
C ILE A 96 -10.96 -2.75 3.29
N LEU A 97 -10.30 -3.09 2.17
CA LEU A 97 -8.89 -3.44 2.15
C LEU A 97 -8.03 -2.29 2.70
N MET A 98 -8.28 -1.06 2.24
CA MET A 98 -7.55 0.13 2.71
C MET A 98 -7.75 0.37 4.21
N LEU A 99 -8.97 0.26 4.71
CA LEU A 99 -9.27 0.43 6.14
C LEU A 99 -8.60 -0.65 7.00
N LYS A 100 -8.59 -1.91 6.56
CA LYS A 100 -7.87 -3.00 7.25
C LYS A 100 -6.37 -2.75 7.25
N SER A 101 -5.82 -2.30 6.13
CA SER A 101 -4.41 -1.94 5.98
C SER A 101 -4.00 -0.80 6.90
N SER A 102 -4.83 0.24 7.00
CA SER A 102 -4.55 1.39 7.88
C SER A 102 -4.64 1.01 9.35
N ARG A 103 -5.61 0.18 9.74
CA ARG A 103 -5.73 -0.33 11.11
C ARG A 103 -4.52 -1.14 11.51
N LEU A 104 -4.16 -2.15 10.71
CA LEU A 104 -2.98 -2.97 10.98
C LEU A 104 -1.71 -2.11 11.05
N LYS A 105 -1.58 -1.09 10.20
CA LYS A 105 -0.47 -0.13 10.28
C LYS A 105 -0.46 0.64 11.61
N SER A 106 -1.61 1.13 12.07
CA SER A 106 -1.76 1.83 13.34
C SER A 106 -1.46 0.92 14.53
N ASP A 107 -2.01 -0.29 14.54
CA ASP A 107 -1.80 -1.27 15.63
C ASP A 107 -0.32 -1.63 15.76
N LEU A 108 0.40 -1.79 14.64
CA LEU A 108 1.85 -2.00 14.63
C LEU A 108 2.60 -0.77 15.16
N ALA A 109 2.19 0.44 14.77
CA ALA A 109 2.75 1.70 15.27
C ALA A 109 2.60 1.86 16.78
N GLU A 110 1.44 1.49 17.34
CA GLU A 110 1.17 1.52 18.77
C GLU A 110 2.02 0.50 19.54
N ARG A 111 2.38 -0.62 18.91
CA ARG A 111 3.35 -1.61 19.44
C ARG A 111 4.80 -1.16 19.33
N GLY A 112 5.07 0.03 18.77
CA GLY A 112 6.42 0.59 18.62
C GLY A 112 7.13 0.17 17.33
N PHE A 113 6.45 -0.59 16.45
CA PHE A 113 6.94 -0.85 15.11
C PHE A 113 6.54 0.32 14.22
N ASP A 114 7.48 1.03 13.58
CA ASP A 114 7.17 2.15 12.68
C ASP A 114 7.21 1.70 11.20
N PRO A 115 6.18 0.97 10.69
CA PRO A 115 6.17 0.53 9.31
C PRO A 115 5.94 1.73 8.38
N VAL A 116 6.73 1.78 7.31
CA VAL A 116 6.51 2.73 6.21
C VAL A 116 5.18 2.41 5.53
N ARG A 117 4.91 1.12 5.30
CA ARG A 117 3.73 0.67 4.57
C ARG A 117 3.29 -0.70 5.05
N VAL A 118 1.97 -0.93 5.05
CA VAL A 118 1.36 -2.25 5.19
C VAL A 118 0.53 -2.47 3.93
N ARG A 119 0.67 -3.63 3.28
CA ARG A 119 -0.14 -4.03 2.13
C ARG A 119 -0.79 -5.38 2.37
N LEU A 120 -2.12 -5.42 2.36
CA LEU A 120 -2.84 -6.69 2.33
C LEU A 120 -2.78 -7.28 0.93
N LEU A 121 -2.44 -8.56 0.84
CA LEU A 121 -2.54 -9.34 -0.38
C LEU A 121 -3.95 -9.93 -0.45
N SER A 122 -4.68 -9.61 -1.53
CA SER A 122 -6.08 -10.01 -1.75
C SER A 122 -6.29 -11.54 -1.74
N THR A 123 -5.22 -12.28 -1.96
CA THR A 123 -5.21 -13.72 -2.15
C THR A 123 -4.11 -14.32 -1.28
N GLY A 124 -4.47 -15.23 -0.38
CA GLY A 124 -3.52 -15.94 0.48
C GLY A 124 -3.44 -15.49 1.94
N GLY A 125 -4.21 -14.49 2.38
CA GLY A 125 -4.30 -14.13 3.80
C GLY A 125 -3.07 -13.42 4.37
N TYR A 126 -2.11 -13.05 3.52
CA TYR A 126 -0.88 -12.36 3.94
C TYR A 126 -1.04 -10.84 3.94
N ALA A 127 -0.33 -10.18 4.84
CA ALA A 127 -0.05 -8.76 4.79
C ALA A 127 1.47 -8.55 4.75
N VAL A 128 1.95 -7.73 3.82
CA VAL A 128 3.36 -7.37 3.72
C VAL A 128 3.58 -6.05 4.47
N VAL A 129 4.46 -6.10 5.47
CA VAL A 129 4.87 -4.95 6.26
C VAL A 129 6.24 -4.49 5.75
N GLU A 130 6.32 -3.23 5.34
CA GLU A 130 7.54 -2.63 4.81
C GLU A 130 8.09 -1.63 5.83
N PHE A 131 9.33 -1.86 6.26
CA PHE A 131 10.08 -0.96 7.14
C PHE A 131 10.97 0.01 6.34
N LYS A 132 11.64 0.92 7.06
CA LYS A 132 12.61 1.85 6.46
C LYS A 132 13.75 1.06 5.79
N LYS A 133 14.38 1.68 4.78
CA LYS A 133 15.48 1.05 4.01
C LYS A 133 16.84 1.13 4.71
N ASP A 134 16.92 1.78 5.85
CA ASP A 134 18.15 1.96 6.63
C ASP A 134 18.26 0.91 7.75
N TRP A 135 19.33 0.98 8.53
CA TRP A 135 19.56 0.08 9.67
C TRP A 135 18.47 0.14 10.73
N SER A 136 17.78 1.28 10.88
CA SER A 136 16.67 1.38 11.82
C SER A 136 15.50 0.50 11.38
N GLY A 137 15.19 0.48 10.07
CA GLY A 137 14.16 -0.40 9.54
C GLY A 137 14.52 -1.88 9.64
N PHE A 138 15.80 -2.22 9.44
CA PHE A 138 16.28 -3.59 9.67
C PHE A 138 16.16 -4.01 11.14
N TYR A 139 16.56 -3.14 12.07
CA TYR A 139 16.38 -3.37 13.50
C TYR A 139 14.90 -3.58 13.87
N MET A 140 14.01 -2.73 13.35
CA MET A 140 12.56 -2.87 13.57
C MET A 140 12.01 -4.19 13.03
N ALA A 141 12.47 -4.65 11.86
CA ALA A 141 12.06 -5.94 11.31
C ALA A 141 12.50 -7.11 12.21
N LEU A 142 13.72 -7.07 12.74
CA LEU A 142 14.21 -8.10 13.67
C LEU A 142 13.43 -8.10 14.98
N MET A 143 13.13 -6.93 15.54
CA MET A 143 12.31 -6.82 16.75
C MET A 143 10.89 -7.33 16.51
N PHE A 144 10.33 -7.05 15.32
CA PHE A 144 9.01 -7.53 14.91
C PHE A 144 8.96 -9.07 14.90
N GLU A 145 9.89 -9.71 14.19
CA GLU A 145 9.99 -11.18 14.19
C GLU A 145 10.19 -11.73 15.60
N LYS A 146 11.04 -11.08 16.41
CA LYS A 146 11.30 -11.54 17.76
C LYS A 146 10.06 -11.52 18.65
N GLU A 147 9.22 -10.51 18.54
CA GLU A 147 7.98 -10.41 19.31
C GLU A 147 7.02 -11.55 18.97
N PHE A 148 6.80 -11.81 17.68
CA PHE A 148 5.95 -12.92 17.25
C PHE A 148 6.51 -14.29 17.63
N GLU A 149 7.84 -14.49 17.56
CA GLU A 149 8.47 -15.72 18.05
C GLU A 149 8.27 -15.94 19.55
N VAL A 150 8.37 -14.88 20.37
CA VAL A 150 8.17 -14.97 21.82
C VAL A 150 6.73 -15.37 22.16
N ASP A 151 5.78 -14.85 21.39
CA ASP A 151 4.35 -15.14 21.53
C ASP A 151 3.93 -16.50 20.92
N ARG A 152 4.87 -17.27 20.36
CA ARG A 152 4.61 -18.53 19.62
C ARG A 152 3.70 -18.33 18.41
N HIS A 153 3.86 -17.20 17.77
CA HIS A 153 3.22 -16.83 16.51
C HIS A 153 4.26 -16.53 15.42
N GLY A 154 5.44 -17.15 15.52
CA GLY A 154 6.48 -17.06 14.52
C GLY A 154 6.20 -17.96 13.31
N LYS A 155 7.09 -17.90 12.31
CA LYS A 155 6.98 -18.74 11.10
C LYS A 155 6.91 -20.23 11.40
N LYS A 156 7.71 -20.69 12.37
CA LYS A 156 7.75 -22.09 12.77
C LYS A 156 6.40 -22.55 13.31
N ASP A 157 5.80 -21.76 14.20
CA ASP A 157 4.51 -22.07 14.81
C ASP A 157 3.39 -22.09 13.75
N TYR A 158 3.42 -21.13 12.81
CA TYR A 158 2.51 -21.11 11.65
C TYR A 158 2.58 -22.39 10.81
N CYS A 159 3.81 -22.90 10.57
CA CYS A 159 4.01 -24.14 9.80
C CYS A 159 3.57 -25.41 10.55
N GLU A 160 3.63 -25.43 11.88
CA GLU A 160 3.30 -26.60 12.70
C GLU A 160 1.79 -26.77 12.91
N ALA A 161 1.01 -25.68 12.98
CA ALA A 161 -0.43 -25.75 13.16
C ALA A 161 -1.20 -24.67 12.37
N PRO A 162 -1.28 -24.77 11.03
CA PRO A 162 -1.88 -23.73 10.19
C PRO A 162 -3.40 -23.55 10.39
N HIS A 163 -4.05 -24.47 11.12
CA HIS A 163 -5.52 -24.64 11.16
C HIS A 163 -6.14 -24.15 12.47
N LEU A 164 -5.33 -23.64 13.40
CA LEU A 164 -5.79 -23.10 14.67
C LEU A 164 -5.53 -21.58 14.69
N ALA A 165 -6.63 -20.86 14.86
CA ALA A 165 -6.74 -19.47 15.27
C ALA A 165 -6.81 -18.39 14.18
N ASP A 166 -7.84 -17.56 14.34
CA ASP A 166 -8.11 -16.25 13.72
C ASP A 166 -7.03 -15.20 14.12
N GLU A 167 -5.81 -15.66 14.39
CA GLU A 167 -4.71 -14.92 15.02
C GLU A 167 -3.62 -14.57 13.99
N LEU A 168 -2.86 -13.52 14.29
CA LEU A 168 -1.81 -13.04 13.41
C LEU A 168 -0.49 -13.76 13.71
N TYR A 169 0.18 -14.19 12.66
CA TYR A 169 1.55 -14.70 12.69
C TYR A 169 2.48 -13.72 11.98
N GLY A 170 3.73 -13.65 12.40
CA GLY A 170 4.69 -12.67 11.90
C GLY A 170 6.13 -13.18 11.88
N TRP A 171 6.84 -12.89 10.79
CA TRP A 171 8.26 -13.16 10.62
C TRP A 171 8.85 -12.20 9.58
N VAL A 172 10.18 -12.08 9.53
CA VAL A 172 10.82 -11.34 8.43
C VAL A 172 10.91 -12.26 7.22
N ALA A 173 10.46 -11.79 6.05
CA ALA A 173 10.59 -12.56 4.82
C ALA A 173 12.05 -12.90 4.49
N ARG A 174 12.30 -14.17 4.15
CA ARG A 174 13.62 -14.70 3.75
C ARG A 174 13.58 -15.30 2.33
N ASP A 175 14.66 -15.95 1.94
CA ASP A 175 14.83 -16.59 0.63
C ASP A 175 13.71 -17.60 0.32
N ASP A 176 13.29 -18.37 1.31
CA ASP A 176 12.20 -19.34 1.15
C ASP A 176 10.82 -18.69 0.91
N ASP A 177 10.54 -17.53 1.51
CA ASP A 177 9.33 -16.74 1.22
C ASP A 177 9.42 -16.07 -0.16
N TYR A 178 10.61 -15.58 -0.51
CA TYR A 178 10.89 -14.91 -1.78
C TYR A 178 10.74 -15.86 -2.97
N ASP A 179 11.23 -17.10 -2.83
CA ASP A 179 11.16 -18.14 -3.86
C ASP A 179 9.82 -18.91 -3.86
N LEU A 180 8.92 -18.59 -2.91
CA LEU A 180 7.63 -19.25 -2.80
C LEU A 180 6.75 -18.99 -4.03
N LYS A 181 6.14 -20.05 -4.57
CA LYS A 181 5.16 -19.90 -5.65
C LYS A 181 3.86 -19.32 -5.12
N GLY A 182 3.36 -18.29 -5.79
CA GLY A 182 2.06 -17.68 -5.51
C GLY A 182 2.15 -16.20 -5.17
N PRO A 183 1.05 -15.59 -4.71
CA PRO A 183 0.92 -14.14 -4.58
C PRO A 183 1.97 -13.48 -3.68
N LEU A 184 2.44 -14.19 -2.64
CA LEU A 184 3.44 -13.68 -1.72
C LEU A 184 4.82 -13.56 -2.40
N GLY A 185 5.37 -14.67 -2.91
CA GLY A 185 6.67 -14.65 -3.58
C GLY A 185 6.67 -13.80 -4.85
N GLU A 186 5.60 -13.82 -5.65
CA GLU A 186 5.43 -12.92 -6.80
C GLU A 186 5.48 -11.43 -6.40
N TYR A 187 4.85 -11.08 -5.27
CA TYR A 187 4.92 -9.71 -4.74
C TYR A 187 6.35 -9.38 -4.29
N LEU A 188 7.02 -10.27 -3.55
CA LEU A 188 8.37 -10.04 -3.05
C LEU A 188 9.38 -9.86 -4.20
N GLN A 189 9.37 -10.76 -5.19
CA GLN A 189 10.23 -10.70 -6.38
C GLN A 189 10.00 -9.43 -7.22
N LYS A 190 8.76 -8.94 -7.27
CA LYS A 190 8.43 -7.72 -8.01
C LYS A 190 8.87 -6.44 -7.28
N ASN A 191 8.97 -6.47 -5.95
CA ASN A 191 9.12 -5.26 -5.13
C ASN A 191 10.43 -5.21 -4.31
N GLY A 192 11.29 -6.22 -4.39
CA GLY A 192 12.56 -6.25 -3.68
C GLY A 192 13.55 -7.24 -4.28
N ASP A 193 14.81 -7.10 -3.86
CA ASP A 193 15.89 -8.01 -4.20
C ASP A 193 16.39 -8.69 -2.91
N LEU A 194 16.73 -9.98 -2.99
CA LEU A 194 17.42 -10.67 -1.90
C LEU A 194 18.84 -10.13 -1.75
N LYS A 195 19.23 -9.79 -0.52
CA LYS A 195 20.58 -9.37 -0.15
C LYS A 195 20.99 -9.98 1.18
N THR A 196 22.27 -10.32 1.31
CA THR A 196 22.83 -10.73 2.61
C THR A 196 23.23 -9.51 3.43
N ILE A 197 23.35 -9.68 4.76
CA ILE A 197 23.87 -8.62 5.65
C ILE A 197 25.28 -8.18 5.21
N SER A 198 26.10 -9.12 4.75
CA SER A 198 27.45 -8.85 4.24
C SER A 198 27.42 -7.90 3.04
N ASP A 199 26.52 -8.15 2.08
CA ASP A 199 26.37 -7.30 0.89
C ASP A 199 25.95 -5.88 1.28
N LEU A 200 25.03 -5.73 2.25
CA LEU A 200 24.57 -4.44 2.74
C LEU A 200 25.70 -3.63 3.39
N VAL A 201 26.51 -4.26 4.24
CA VAL A 201 27.65 -3.61 4.89
C VAL A 201 28.68 -3.16 3.86
N VAL A 202 28.95 -3.98 2.84
CA VAL A 202 29.87 -3.62 1.74
C VAL A 202 29.32 -2.44 0.94
N ASP A 203 28.03 -2.47 0.57
CA ASP A 203 27.38 -1.39 -0.18
C ASP A 203 27.43 -0.06 0.58
N GLU A 204 27.21 -0.07 1.89
CA GLU A 204 27.27 1.12 2.72
C GLU A 204 28.70 1.65 2.86
N LYS A 205 29.69 0.78 3.13
CA LYS A 205 31.11 1.16 3.17
C LYS A 205 31.55 1.79 1.85
N ARG A 206 31.11 1.24 0.72
CA ARG A 206 31.40 1.79 -0.61
C ARG A 206 30.76 3.18 -0.80
N LYS A 207 29.50 3.37 -0.42
CA LYS A 207 28.82 4.68 -0.51
C LYS A 207 29.51 5.74 0.35
N THR A 208 29.86 5.39 1.58
CA THR A 208 30.59 6.27 2.50
C THR A 208 31.98 6.60 1.96
N GLY A 209 32.70 5.59 1.44
CA GLY A 209 34.01 5.79 0.81
C GLY A 209 33.96 6.74 -0.39
N LEU A 210 32.94 6.62 -1.25
CA LEU A 210 32.73 7.54 -2.38
C LEU A 210 32.45 8.98 -1.92
N LEU A 211 31.63 9.16 -0.89
CA LEU A 211 31.37 10.48 -0.32
C LEU A 211 32.64 11.12 0.25
N ILE A 212 33.42 10.34 1.01
CA ILE A 212 34.71 10.79 1.58
C ILE A 212 35.70 11.17 0.48
N ALA A 213 35.79 10.37 -0.59
CA ALA A 213 36.66 10.65 -1.73
C ALA A 213 36.28 11.95 -2.42
N ASN A 214 34.98 12.15 -2.68
CA ASN A 214 34.48 13.38 -3.31
C ASN A 214 34.77 14.62 -2.46
N LEU A 215 34.50 14.56 -1.15
CA LEU A 215 34.78 15.67 -0.24
C LEU A 215 36.29 15.96 -0.14
N SER A 216 37.11 14.92 -0.08
CA SER A 216 38.58 15.08 -0.09
C SER A 216 39.07 15.80 -1.33
N ASN A 217 38.55 15.45 -2.51
CA ASN A 217 38.90 16.12 -3.77
C ASN A 217 38.49 17.60 -3.75
N THR A 218 37.27 17.92 -3.30
CA THR A 218 36.81 19.32 -3.16
C THR A 218 37.68 20.12 -2.19
N ILE A 219 38.07 19.53 -1.06
CA ILE A 219 38.97 20.19 -0.09
C ILE A 219 40.33 20.46 -0.74
N GLN A 220 40.87 19.52 -1.51
CA GLN A 220 42.14 19.70 -2.22
C GLN A 220 42.05 20.83 -3.26
N GLU A 221 41.01 20.85 -4.09
CA GLU A 221 40.79 21.92 -5.07
C GLU A 221 40.69 23.30 -4.41
N LEU A 222 39.97 23.39 -3.28
CA LEU A 222 39.83 24.64 -2.54
C LEU A 222 41.16 25.10 -1.93
N ARG A 223 41.98 24.17 -1.41
CA ARG A 223 43.33 24.49 -0.91
C ARG A 223 44.19 25.08 -2.03
N THR A 224 44.23 24.44 -3.19
CA THR A 224 44.99 24.94 -4.34
C THR A 224 44.55 26.35 -4.75
N ARG A 225 43.23 26.62 -4.76
CA ARG A 225 42.72 27.96 -5.07
C ARG A 225 43.10 29.02 -4.04
N VAL A 226 43.15 28.67 -2.76
CA VAL A 226 43.63 29.59 -1.71
C VAL A 226 45.11 29.90 -1.93
N ASP A 227 45.94 28.88 -2.16
CA ASP A 227 47.38 29.05 -2.41
C ASP A 227 47.63 29.95 -3.65
N GLU A 228 46.84 29.79 -4.72
CA GLU A 228 46.91 30.63 -5.92
C GLU A 228 46.56 32.10 -5.64
N LEU A 229 45.52 32.35 -4.84
CA LEU A 229 45.11 33.70 -4.47
C LEU A 229 46.16 34.38 -3.58
N GLU A 230 46.70 33.68 -2.59
CA GLU A 230 47.77 34.19 -1.72
C GLU A 230 49.03 34.52 -2.52
N SER A 231 49.42 33.64 -3.44
CA SER A 231 50.55 33.86 -4.36
C SER A 231 50.37 35.09 -5.25
N ASN A 232 49.14 35.32 -5.74
CA ASN A 232 48.83 36.49 -6.56
C ASN A 232 48.75 37.80 -5.76
N TYR A 233 48.34 37.75 -4.49
CA TYR A 233 48.30 38.92 -3.61
C TYR A 233 49.69 39.40 -3.17
N CYS A 234 50.68 38.50 -3.08
CA CYS A 234 52.06 38.85 -2.72
C CYS A 234 52.92 39.41 -3.87
N LYS A 235 52.37 39.56 -5.09
CA LYS A 235 53.10 40.21 -6.20
C LYS A 235 52.92 41.74 -6.10
N PRO A 236 54.00 42.53 -5.89
CA PRO A 236 53.88 43.99 -5.87
C PRO A 236 53.46 44.51 -7.25
N PRO A 237 52.68 45.62 -7.35
CA PRO A 237 52.35 46.22 -8.63
C PRO A 237 53.65 46.63 -9.35
N ALA A 238 53.75 46.30 -10.63
CA ALA A 238 54.92 46.60 -11.44
C ALA A 238 55.25 48.10 -11.36
N ALA A 239 56.43 48.43 -10.83
CA ALA A 239 56.90 49.80 -10.77
C ALA A 239 57.08 50.34 -12.20
N VAL A 240 56.21 51.27 -12.60
CA VAL A 240 56.39 52.05 -13.82
C VAL A 240 57.51 53.05 -13.57
N ILE A 241 58.73 52.69 -13.95
CA ILE A 241 59.84 53.65 -14.01
C ILE A 241 59.69 54.42 -15.32
N GLN A 242 59.10 55.62 -15.27
CA GLN A 242 59.27 56.62 -16.32
C GLN A 242 60.74 57.06 -16.30
N LYS A 243 61.50 56.71 -17.34
CA LYS A 243 62.79 57.34 -17.62
C LYS A 243 62.51 58.61 -18.43
N ASP A 244 62.55 59.75 -17.75
CA ASP A 244 62.78 61.03 -18.42
C ASP A 244 64.25 61.06 -18.84
N GLU A 245 64.50 60.92 -20.15
CA GLU A 245 65.78 61.27 -20.75
C GLU A 245 65.85 62.79 -20.89
N MET A 246 66.78 63.40 -20.15
CA MET A 246 67.22 64.77 -20.40
C MET A 246 68.74 64.78 -20.55
N GLN A 247 69.14 65.19 -21.76
CA GLN A 247 70.48 65.44 -22.33
C GLN A 247 71.24 64.27 -22.95
#